data_AF-E3TI22-F1
#
_entry.id   AF-E3TI22-F1
#
_cell.length_a   1.000
_cell.length_b   1.000
_cell.length_c   1.000
_cell.angle_alpha   90.00
_cell.angle_beta   90.00
_cell.angle_gamma   90.00
#
_symmetry.space_group_name_H-M   'P 1'
#
loop_
_entity.id
_entity.type
_entity.pdbx_description
1 polymer ?
#
loop_
_entity_poly.entity_id
_entity_poly.type
_entity_poly.pdbx_seq_one_letter_code
_entity_poly.pdbx_strand_id
1 'polypeptide(L)'
;RWRDRFLFCAEAIYKAQAETGEIKGHYLNATAGTCEDMLKRAVFARELGVPIVMHDYLTGGFTANTTLSHYCRDNGLLLHIHRAMHAVIDRQKNHGMHFRVLAKALRMSGGDHIHSGTVVGKLEGEREITLGFVDLLRDDFIEKDRSRGIYFTQDWVSLPGVLPVASGGIHVWHMPALTEIFGDDSVLQFGGGTLGHPWGNAPGAVANRVALEACVQARNEGRDLATEGNEIIREATKWSPELAAACEVWKEIKFEFQAMDTLDGDKDKDKKR
;
A
#
# COMPACT_ATOMS: atom_id res chain seq x y z
N ARG A 1 -4.18 -3.36 26.30
CA ARG A 1 -3.60 -2.01 26.07
C ARG A 1 -2.56 -2.11 24.94
N TRP A 2 -1.89 -1.01 24.52
CA TRP A 2 -0.94 -1.06 23.39
C TRP A 2 0.29 -1.93 23.70
N ARG A 3 0.79 -1.88 24.94
CA ARG A 3 1.99 -2.61 25.36
C ARG A 3 1.80 -4.13 25.27
N ASP A 4 0.65 -4.64 25.71
CA ASP A 4 0.32 -6.07 25.62
C ASP A 4 0.33 -6.56 24.17
N ARG A 5 -0.26 -5.77 23.25
CA ARG A 5 -0.24 -6.08 21.82
C ARG A 5 1.20 -6.15 21.29
N PHE A 6 2.06 -5.22 21.66
CA PHE A 6 3.45 -5.17 21.17
C PHE A 6 4.21 -6.43 21.61
N LEU A 7 4.04 -6.87 22.86
CA LEU A 7 4.66 -8.10 23.38
C LEU A 7 4.20 -9.34 22.61
N PHE A 8 2.88 -9.57 22.48
CA PHE A 8 2.36 -10.74 21.79
C PHE A 8 2.68 -10.73 20.29
N CYS A 9 2.67 -9.56 19.64
CA CYS A 9 3.07 -9.44 18.25
C CYS A 9 4.57 -9.71 18.05
N ALA A 10 5.44 -9.24 18.95
CA ALA A 10 6.88 -9.53 18.87
C ALA A 10 7.15 -11.04 19.01
N GLU A 11 6.50 -11.71 19.98
CA GLU A 11 6.57 -13.17 20.11
C GLU A 11 6.13 -13.88 18.82
N ALA A 12 5.00 -13.48 18.25
CA ALA A 12 4.48 -14.06 17.01
C ALA A 12 5.40 -13.81 15.80
N ILE A 13 5.99 -12.61 15.67
CA ILE A 13 6.97 -12.28 14.63
C ILE A 13 8.13 -13.27 14.69
N TYR A 14 8.76 -13.40 15.86
CA TYR A 14 9.95 -14.24 16.00
C TYR A 14 9.64 -15.73 15.88
N LYS A 15 8.47 -16.17 16.33
CA LYS A 15 7.99 -17.55 16.09
C LYS A 15 7.88 -17.84 14.60
N ALA A 16 7.18 -16.99 13.83
CA ALA A 16 6.99 -17.20 12.39
C ALA A 16 8.30 -17.09 11.60
N GLN A 17 9.19 -16.16 12.00
CA GLN A 17 10.52 -16.03 11.41
C GLN A 17 11.38 -17.28 11.65
N ALA A 18 11.37 -17.83 12.88
CA ALA A 18 12.09 -19.06 13.18
C ALA A 18 11.57 -20.28 12.40
N GLU A 19 10.25 -20.36 12.18
CA GLU A 19 9.62 -21.45 11.43
C GLU A 19 9.91 -21.39 9.92
N THR A 20 9.98 -20.19 9.35
CA THR A 20 10.08 -20.00 7.89
C THR A 20 11.48 -19.66 7.39
N GLY A 21 12.37 -19.16 8.25
CA GLY A 21 13.70 -18.67 7.86
C GLY A 21 13.70 -17.31 7.15
N GLU A 22 12.55 -16.71 6.87
CA GLU A 22 12.42 -15.38 6.27
C GLU A 22 12.21 -14.30 7.35
N ILE A 23 12.75 -13.10 7.14
CA ILE A 23 12.50 -11.94 8.02
C ILE A 23 10.99 -11.64 8.06
N LYS A 24 10.43 -11.47 9.26
CA LYS A 24 9.01 -11.12 9.47
C LYS A 24 8.86 -9.80 10.21
N GLY A 25 7.69 -9.17 10.07
CA GLY A 25 7.35 -7.94 10.77
C GLY A 25 5.85 -7.76 10.95
N HIS A 26 5.48 -6.92 11.91
CA HIS A 26 4.11 -6.44 12.13
C HIS A 26 4.19 -4.95 12.40
N TYR A 27 3.42 -4.14 11.69
CA TYR A 27 3.52 -2.69 11.79
C TYR A 27 2.92 -2.22 13.12
N LEU A 28 3.75 -2.07 14.15
CA LEU A 28 3.28 -1.69 15.48
C LEU A 28 2.87 -0.21 15.50
N ASN A 29 1.58 0.06 15.66
CA ASN A 29 1.05 1.42 15.56
C ASN A 29 1.48 2.32 16.74
N ALA A 30 2.25 3.36 16.42
CA ALA A 30 2.77 4.37 17.32
C ALA A 30 1.84 5.59 17.51
N THR A 31 0.82 5.79 16.67
CA THR A 31 -0.14 6.91 16.76
C THR A 31 -0.73 7.02 18.18
N ALA A 32 -0.64 8.21 18.77
CA ALA A 32 -1.08 8.49 20.13
C ALA A 32 -1.66 9.91 20.26
N GLY A 33 -2.23 10.23 21.42
CA GLY A 33 -2.83 11.54 21.70
C GLY A 33 -1.82 12.66 21.98
N THR A 34 -0.58 12.32 22.35
CA THR A 34 0.53 13.28 22.52
C THR A 34 1.82 12.73 21.92
N CYS A 35 2.79 13.62 21.66
CA CYS A 35 4.08 13.23 21.09
C CYS A 35 4.89 12.34 22.07
N GLU A 36 4.78 12.58 23.38
CA GLU A 36 5.46 11.80 24.41
C GLU A 36 4.97 10.35 24.40
N ASP A 37 3.65 10.15 24.31
CA ASP A 37 3.08 8.81 24.21
C ASP A 37 3.40 8.13 22.87
N MET A 38 3.49 8.89 21.78
CA MET A 38 3.90 8.36 20.47
C MET A 38 5.34 7.85 20.53
N LEU A 39 6.27 8.68 21.02
CA LEU A 39 7.68 8.30 21.16
C LEU A 39 7.85 7.16 22.16
N LYS A 40 7.11 7.14 23.28
CA LYS A 40 7.13 6.02 24.24
C LYS A 40 6.77 4.69 23.59
N ARG A 41 5.84 4.68 22.63
CA ARG A 41 5.52 3.46 21.85
C ARG A 41 6.63 3.08 20.90
N ALA A 42 7.18 4.04 20.17
CA ALA A 42 8.28 3.81 19.22
C ALA A 42 9.56 3.29 19.93
N VAL A 43 9.88 3.84 21.11
CA VAL A 43 10.96 3.34 21.99
C VAL A 43 10.71 1.90 22.39
N PHE A 44 9.51 1.56 22.83
CA PHE A 44 9.20 0.18 23.21
C PHE A 44 9.25 -0.80 22.02
N ALA A 45 8.82 -0.38 20.81
CA ALA A 45 8.98 -1.19 19.61
C ALA A 45 10.46 -1.46 19.30
N ARG A 46 11.31 -0.43 19.42
CA ARG A 46 12.77 -0.55 19.26
C ARG A 46 13.39 -1.47 20.30
N GLU A 47 12.99 -1.40 21.56
CA GLU A 47 13.45 -2.29 22.62
C GLU A 47 13.10 -3.77 22.35
N LEU A 48 11.98 -4.03 21.68
CA LEU A 48 11.58 -5.38 21.26
C LEU A 48 12.35 -5.89 20.03
N GLY A 49 13.14 -5.03 19.38
CA GLY A 49 13.92 -5.37 18.18
C GLY A 49 13.09 -5.59 16.92
N VAL A 50 11.82 -5.15 16.88
CA VAL A 50 10.98 -5.32 15.69
C VAL A 50 11.45 -4.39 14.55
N PRO A 51 11.26 -4.78 13.27
CA PRO A 51 11.86 -4.02 12.17
C PRO A 51 11.07 -2.78 11.74
N ILE A 52 9.79 -2.65 12.14
CA ILE A 52 8.87 -1.69 11.55
C ILE A 52 7.76 -1.23 12.52
N VAL A 53 7.43 0.06 12.46
CA VAL A 53 6.28 0.68 13.13
C VAL A 53 5.35 1.33 12.11
N MET A 54 4.16 1.77 12.53
CA MET A 54 3.28 2.59 11.69
C MET A 54 2.76 3.85 12.37
N HIS A 55 2.39 4.83 11.56
CA HIS A 55 1.81 6.10 12.00
C HIS A 55 0.70 6.61 11.07
N ASP A 56 -0.32 7.23 11.65
CA ASP A 56 -1.43 7.86 10.93
C ASP A 56 -1.13 9.36 10.75
N TYR A 57 -0.33 9.70 9.73
CA TYR A 57 0.37 10.99 9.69
C TYR A 57 -0.53 12.24 9.60
N LEU A 58 -1.70 12.16 8.97
CA LEU A 58 -2.61 13.31 8.88
C LEU A 58 -3.33 13.54 10.21
N THR A 59 -3.82 12.47 10.83
CA THR A 59 -4.56 12.56 12.09
C THR A 59 -3.64 12.81 13.29
N GLY A 60 -2.41 12.28 13.25
CA GLY A 60 -1.35 12.64 14.21
C GLY A 60 -0.72 14.00 13.92
N GLY A 61 -0.76 14.44 12.66
CA GLY A 61 -0.24 15.72 12.18
C GLY A 61 1.20 15.64 11.68
N PHE A 62 1.52 16.53 10.73
CA PHE A 62 2.85 16.60 10.11
C PHE A 62 3.99 16.81 11.11
N THR A 63 3.79 17.64 12.15
CA THR A 63 4.81 17.88 13.18
C THR A 63 5.20 16.59 13.93
N ALA A 64 4.19 15.80 14.33
CA ALA A 64 4.43 14.52 14.99
C ALA A 64 5.07 13.51 14.02
N ASN A 65 4.60 13.47 12.77
CA ASN A 65 5.17 12.57 11.76
C ASN A 65 6.65 12.84 11.48
N THR A 66 7.05 14.10 11.27
CA THR A 66 8.46 14.45 11.04
C THR A 66 9.32 14.16 12.28
N THR A 67 8.77 14.34 13.48
CA THR A 67 9.47 13.93 14.72
C THR A 67 9.70 12.42 14.74
N LEU A 68 8.69 11.64 14.39
CA LEU A 68 8.78 10.17 14.35
C LEU A 68 9.69 9.67 13.23
N SER A 69 9.71 10.33 12.06
CA SER A 69 10.57 9.95 10.93
C SER A 69 12.05 10.14 11.28
N HIS A 70 12.41 11.24 11.95
CA HIS A 70 13.77 11.44 12.48
C HIS A 70 14.13 10.37 13.52
N TYR A 71 13.21 10.09 14.46
CA TYR A 71 13.44 9.02 15.44
C TYR A 71 13.68 7.66 14.77
N CYS A 72 12.87 7.29 13.78
CA CYS A 72 12.99 6.05 13.02
C CYS A 72 14.33 5.95 12.29
N ARG A 73 14.78 7.03 11.64
CA ARG A 73 16.09 7.12 10.99
C ARG A 73 17.23 6.83 11.98
N ASP A 74 17.20 7.48 13.14
CA ASP A 74 18.27 7.37 14.15
C ASP A 74 18.27 6.01 14.88
N ASN A 75 17.17 5.26 14.81
CA ASN A 75 16.97 4.02 15.56
C ASN A 75 16.80 2.77 14.68
N GLY A 76 16.95 2.89 13.35
CA GLY A 76 16.88 1.75 12.44
C GLY A 76 15.49 1.09 12.38
N LEU A 77 14.41 1.87 12.52
CA LEU A 77 13.04 1.39 12.36
C LEU A 77 12.48 1.83 11.02
N LEU A 78 11.89 0.90 10.26
CA LEU A 78 11.05 1.27 9.13
C LEU A 78 9.76 1.96 9.63
N LEU A 79 9.27 2.91 8.85
CA LEU A 79 8.08 3.73 9.15
C LEU A 79 7.00 3.58 8.07
N HIS A 80 5.99 2.76 8.36
CA HIS A 80 4.80 2.64 7.51
C HIS A 80 3.81 3.78 7.77
N ILE A 81 3.37 4.46 6.71
CA ILE A 81 2.41 5.56 6.84
C ILE A 81 1.03 5.14 6.36
N HIS A 82 0.07 5.22 7.28
CA HIS A 82 -1.33 5.10 6.94
C HIS A 82 -1.95 6.49 6.77
N ARG A 83 -2.77 6.64 5.72
CA ARG A 83 -3.32 7.94 5.28
C ARG A 83 -4.71 8.23 5.85
N ALA A 84 -4.99 7.82 7.09
CA ALA A 84 -6.28 8.09 7.73
C ALA A 84 -6.69 9.57 7.55
N MET A 85 -7.98 9.82 7.30
CA MET A 85 -8.56 11.16 7.02
C MET A 85 -8.28 11.74 5.62
N HIS A 86 -7.42 11.16 4.78
CA HIS A 86 -7.07 11.76 3.47
C HIS A 86 -8.29 12.07 2.58
N ALA A 87 -9.26 11.15 2.49
CA ALA A 87 -10.46 11.28 1.65
C ALA A 87 -11.46 12.37 2.12
N VAL A 88 -11.25 12.95 3.31
CA VAL A 88 -11.96 14.18 3.71
C VAL A 88 -11.47 15.38 2.88
N ILE A 89 -10.22 15.33 2.43
CA ILE A 89 -9.51 16.43 1.78
C ILE A 89 -9.38 16.20 0.27
N ASP A 90 -9.18 14.95 -0.17
CA ASP A 90 -8.74 14.66 -1.54
C ASP A 90 -9.77 13.98 -2.45
N ARG A 91 -11.00 13.76 -1.97
CA ARG A 91 -12.00 12.97 -2.71
C ARG A 91 -12.76 13.74 -3.80
N GLN A 92 -13.02 15.03 -3.58
CA GLN A 92 -13.89 15.81 -4.47
C GLN A 92 -13.05 16.60 -5.47
N LYS A 93 -13.30 16.41 -6.76
CA LYS A 93 -12.57 17.11 -7.84
C LYS A 93 -12.63 18.64 -7.72
N ASN A 94 -13.73 19.18 -7.19
CA ASN A 94 -13.99 20.63 -7.17
C ASN A 94 -13.41 21.38 -5.96
N HIS A 95 -13.02 20.69 -4.87
CA HIS A 95 -12.56 21.35 -3.65
C HIS A 95 -11.65 20.44 -2.83
N GLY A 96 -10.61 21.03 -2.23
CA GLY A 96 -9.69 20.34 -1.32
C GLY A 96 -8.26 20.31 -1.86
N MET A 97 -7.53 19.25 -1.54
CA MET A 97 -6.15 19.03 -1.99
C MET A 97 -6.01 17.61 -2.52
N HIS A 98 -5.74 17.47 -3.82
CA HIS A 98 -5.58 16.15 -4.43
C HIS A 98 -4.45 15.34 -3.77
N PHE A 99 -4.63 14.02 -3.64
CA PHE A 99 -3.72 13.11 -2.93
C PHE A 99 -2.25 13.23 -3.37
N ARG A 100 -1.97 13.42 -4.66
CA ARG A 100 -0.61 13.69 -5.18
C ARG A 100 0.17 14.76 -4.40
N VAL A 101 -0.49 15.80 -3.88
CA VAL A 101 0.16 16.83 -3.05
C VAL A 101 0.49 16.28 -1.66
N LEU A 102 -0.43 15.53 -1.08
CA LEU A 102 -0.24 14.84 0.20
C LEU A 102 0.87 13.77 0.12
N ALA A 103 0.97 13.06 -1.00
CA ALA A 103 2.04 12.11 -1.29
C ALA A 103 3.42 12.79 -1.32
N LYS A 104 3.56 13.93 -2.02
CA LYS A 104 4.78 14.74 -1.99
C LYS A 104 5.09 15.24 -0.57
N ALA A 105 4.08 15.74 0.15
CA ALA A 105 4.24 16.24 1.51
C ALA A 105 4.74 15.15 2.46
N LEU A 106 4.24 13.92 2.31
CA LEU A 106 4.72 12.79 3.10
C LEU A 106 6.14 12.39 2.71
N ARG A 107 6.47 12.27 1.42
CA ARG A 107 7.85 11.94 0.98
C ARG A 107 8.88 12.93 1.55
N MET A 108 8.52 14.21 1.66
CA MET A 108 9.34 15.23 2.33
C MET A 108 9.37 15.11 3.86
N SER A 109 8.23 14.83 4.51
CA SER A 109 8.15 14.67 5.98
C SER A 109 8.88 13.41 6.48
N GLY A 110 8.92 12.36 5.65
CA GLY A 110 9.56 11.09 5.92
C GLY A 110 8.54 9.99 6.26
N GLY A 111 8.69 8.88 5.55
CA GLY A 111 7.96 7.63 5.70
C GLY A 111 8.45 6.66 4.64
N ASP A 112 8.66 5.41 5.00
CA ASP A 112 9.20 4.42 4.07
C ASP A 112 8.11 3.82 3.18
N HIS A 113 6.88 3.74 3.71
CA HIS A 113 5.70 3.30 2.97
C HIS A 113 4.59 4.33 3.03
N ILE A 114 3.71 4.38 2.03
CA ILE A 114 2.40 5.08 2.14
C ILE A 114 1.31 4.35 1.35
N HIS A 115 0.10 4.28 1.91
CA HIS A 115 -1.08 3.81 1.18
C HIS A 115 -1.37 4.68 -0.05
N SER A 116 -1.46 4.04 -1.22
CA SER A 116 -1.59 4.70 -2.53
C SER A 116 -2.87 4.30 -3.27
N GLY A 117 -3.75 3.49 -2.66
CA GLY A 117 -4.96 2.99 -3.33
C GLY A 117 -4.69 1.71 -4.11
N THR A 118 -5.73 1.16 -4.75
CA THR A 118 -5.68 -0.18 -5.36
C THR A 118 -6.18 -0.21 -6.79
N VAL A 119 -6.85 0.85 -7.27
CA VAL A 119 -7.60 0.92 -8.53
C VAL A 119 -8.80 -0.03 -8.60
N VAL A 120 -8.59 -1.32 -8.30
CA VAL A 120 -9.59 -2.40 -8.42
C VAL A 120 -10.27 -2.78 -7.10
N GLY A 121 -9.82 -2.22 -5.98
CA GLY A 121 -10.35 -2.55 -4.66
C GLY A 121 -11.54 -1.68 -4.25
N LYS A 122 -11.92 -1.78 -2.97
CA LYS A 122 -13.16 -1.16 -2.46
C LYS A 122 -13.11 0.36 -2.27
N LEU A 123 -11.92 0.96 -2.31
CA LEU A 123 -11.73 2.40 -2.16
C LEU A 123 -11.45 3.00 -3.53
N GLU A 124 -11.88 4.24 -3.75
CA GLU A 124 -11.67 4.94 -5.01
C GLU A 124 -10.18 5.03 -5.37
N GLY A 125 -9.90 4.87 -6.67
CA GLY A 125 -8.62 5.15 -7.30
C GLY A 125 -8.78 5.05 -8.82
N GLU A 126 -8.74 6.18 -9.51
CA GLU A 126 -8.65 6.19 -10.97
C GLU A 126 -7.23 5.78 -11.38
N ARG A 127 -7.11 4.98 -12.44
CA ARG A 127 -5.86 4.29 -12.80
C ARG A 127 -4.75 5.28 -13.17
N GLU A 128 -4.99 6.20 -14.10
CA GLU A 128 -3.94 7.11 -14.58
C GLU A 128 -3.51 8.11 -13.50
N ILE A 129 -4.45 8.59 -12.69
CA ILE A 129 -4.16 9.39 -11.49
C ILE A 129 -3.28 8.59 -10.53
N THR A 130 -3.59 7.30 -10.32
CA THR A 130 -2.84 6.44 -9.40
C THR A 130 -1.41 6.21 -9.86
N LEU A 131 -1.22 5.88 -11.14
CA LEU A 131 0.10 5.75 -11.73
C LEU A 131 0.91 7.05 -11.54
N GLY A 132 0.31 8.21 -11.82
CA GLY A 132 0.98 9.50 -11.66
C GLY A 132 1.50 9.78 -10.26
N PHE A 133 0.72 9.50 -9.19
CA PHE A 133 1.23 9.71 -7.83
C PHE A 133 2.10 8.56 -7.30
N VAL A 134 2.07 7.37 -7.90
CA VAL A 134 3.04 6.30 -7.64
C VAL A 134 4.41 6.68 -8.18
N ASP A 135 4.48 7.22 -9.40
CA ASP A 135 5.72 7.75 -9.99
C ASP A 135 6.31 8.86 -9.09
N LEU A 136 5.47 9.78 -8.60
CA LEU A 136 5.88 10.83 -7.67
C LEU A 136 6.41 10.30 -6.32
N LEU A 137 6.00 9.11 -5.89
CA LEU A 137 6.47 8.48 -4.65
C LEU A 137 7.79 7.76 -4.83
N ARG A 138 8.04 7.13 -5.98
CA ARG A 138 9.21 6.26 -6.20
C ARG A 138 10.36 6.95 -6.92
N ASP A 139 10.05 7.64 -8.01
CA ASP A 139 11.07 8.03 -8.99
C ASP A 139 11.86 9.25 -8.50
N ASP A 140 13.07 9.43 -9.03
CA ASP A 140 13.90 10.60 -8.73
C ASP A 140 13.50 11.82 -9.58
N PHE A 141 13.09 11.59 -10.83
CA PHE A 141 12.69 12.63 -11.76
C PHE A 141 11.41 12.25 -12.49
N ILE A 142 10.39 13.10 -12.40
CA ILE A 142 9.07 12.87 -12.99
C ILE A 142 8.75 14.03 -13.93
N GLU A 143 8.62 13.75 -15.22
CA GLU A 143 8.24 14.75 -16.21
C GLU A 143 6.79 15.22 -16.05
N LYS A 144 6.51 16.44 -16.52
CA LYS A 144 5.14 16.94 -16.61
C LYS A 144 4.32 16.06 -17.57
N ASP A 145 3.32 15.39 -17.02
CA ASP A 145 2.33 14.63 -17.78
C ASP A 145 0.90 14.90 -17.27
N ARG A 146 0.13 15.66 -18.06
CA ARG A 146 -1.25 16.01 -17.71
C ARG A 146 -2.21 14.82 -17.83
N SER A 147 -1.85 13.80 -18.60
CA SER A 147 -2.67 12.58 -18.74
C SER A 147 -2.61 11.67 -17.51
N ARG A 148 -1.66 11.92 -16.59
CA ARG A 148 -1.59 11.34 -15.24
C ARG A 148 -1.76 12.36 -14.12
N GLY A 149 -2.17 13.58 -14.46
CA GLY A 149 -2.37 14.67 -13.50
C GLY A 149 -1.07 15.22 -12.90
N ILE A 150 0.07 15.04 -13.56
CA ILE A 150 1.36 15.64 -13.20
C ILE A 150 1.46 17.01 -13.89
N TYR A 151 1.26 18.08 -13.12
CA TYR A 151 1.19 19.45 -13.65
C TYR A 151 2.55 20.10 -13.86
N PHE A 152 3.55 19.66 -13.10
CA PHE A 152 4.90 20.19 -13.08
C PHE A 152 5.89 19.04 -13.06
N THR A 153 6.97 19.19 -13.83
CA THR A 153 8.15 18.35 -13.69
C THR A 153 8.65 18.43 -12.24
N GLN A 154 8.95 17.29 -11.65
CA GLN A 154 9.44 17.17 -10.28
C GLN A 154 10.80 16.49 -10.30
N ASP A 155 11.80 17.18 -9.78
CA ASP A 155 13.11 16.62 -9.46
C ASP A 155 13.18 16.44 -7.93
N TRP A 156 13.50 15.24 -7.46
CA TRP A 156 13.65 14.90 -6.05
C TRP A 156 15.09 14.96 -5.56
N VAL A 157 16.04 15.21 -6.45
CA VAL A 157 17.47 15.42 -6.12
C VAL A 157 17.99 14.39 -5.12
N SER A 158 17.73 13.11 -5.42
CA SER A 158 18.16 11.94 -4.65
C SER A 158 17.48 11.73 -3.29
N LEU A 159 16.35 12.41 -3.02
CA LEU A 159 15.51 12.05 -1.87
C LEU A 159 14.98 10.61 -2.06
N PRO A 160 15.15 9.70 -1.08
CA PRO A 160 14.70 8.31 -1.23
C PRO A 160 13.24 8.18 -1.66
N GLY A 161 12.98 7.16 -2.46
CA GLY A 161 11.62 6.77 -2.83
C GLY A 161 10.84 6.25 -1.62
N VAL A 162 9.52 6.26 -1.75
CA VAL A 162 8.56 5.72 -0.77
C VAL A 162 7.82 4.56 -1.43
N LEU A 163 7.75 3.42 -0.74
CA LEU A 163 7.03 2.26 -1.27
C LEU A 163 5.51 2.49 -1.25
N PRO A 164 4.84 2.46 -2.41
CA PRO A 164 3.39 2.51 -2.49
C PRO A 164 2.78 1.24 -1.89
N VAL A 165 1.75 1.42 -1.06
CA VAL A 165 0.99 0.32 -0.45
C VAL A 165 -0.40 0.26 -1.07
N ALA A 166 -0.68 -0.84 -1.77
CA ALA A 166 -1.99 -1.15 -2.29
C ALA A 166 -2.79 -1.96 -1.26
N SER A 167 -3.86 -1.38 -0.73
CA SER A 167 -4.64 -1.99 0.36
C SER A 167 -6.12 -1.63 0.29
N GLY A 168 -6.97 -2.62 0.59
CA GLY A 168 -8.40 -2.44 0.79
C GLY A 168 -9.27 -3.10 -0.28
N GLY A 169 -9.99 -4.16 0.12
CA GLY A 169 -10.95 -4.84 -0.74
C GLY A 169 -10.33 -5.61 -1.91
N ILE A 170 -9.06 -6.02 -1.79
CA ILE A 170 -8.35 -6.82 -2.79
C ILE A 170 -8.25 -8.29 -2.36
N HIS A 171 -8.11 -9.18 -3.34
CA HIS A 171 -8.04 -10.65 -3.20
C HIS A 171 -7.27 -11.25 -4.39
N VAL A 172 -7.05 -12.57 -4.39
CA VAL A 172 -6.18 -13.28 -5.35
C VAL A 172 -6.46 -12.99 -6.83
N TRP A 173 -7.72 -12.85 -7.25
CA TRP A 173 -8.06 -12.47 -8.64
C TRP A 173 -7.59 -11.08 -9.07
N HIS A 174 -7.30 -10.19 -8.12
CA HIS A 174 -6.74 -8.87 -8.41
C HIS A 174 -5.21 -8.90 -8.58
N MET A 175 -4.53 -10.01 -8.28
CA MET A 175 -3.07 -10.08 -8.27
C MET A 175 -2.41 -9.71 -9.61
N PRO A 176 -2.90 -10.16 -10.79
CA PRO A 176 -2.31 -9.77 -12.06
C PRO A 176 -2.37 -8.26 -12.29
N ALA A 177 -3.54 -7.65 -12.06
CA ALA A 177 -3.74 -6.21 -12.21
C ALA A 177 -2.88 -5.40 -11.23
N LEU A 178 -2.79 -5.84 -9.96
CA LEU A 178 -1.95 -5.17 -8.97
C LEU A 178 -0.46 -5.23 -9.31
N THR A 179 0.00 -6.39 -9.80
CA THR A 179 1.40 -6.60 -10.23
C THR A 179 1.74 -5.73 -11.44
N GLU A 180 0.79 -5.54 -12.36
CA GLU A 180 0.97 -4.68 -13.53
C GLU A 180 0.92 -3.19 -13.17
N ILE A 181 -0.01 -2.76 -12.31
CA ILE A 181 -0.17 -1.36 -11.91
C ILE A 181 1.00 -0.88 -11.05
N PHE A 182 1.35 -1.64 -10.02
CA PHE A 182 2.28 -1.18 -8.99
C PHE A 182 3.70 -1.71 -9.19
N GLY A 183 3.91 -2.79 -9.95
CA GLY A 183 5.24 -3.37 -10.12
C GLY A 183 5.85 -3.92 -8.82
N ASP A 184 7.15 -4.22 -8.88
CA ASP A 184 7.86 -4.93 -7.81
C ASP A 184 8.04 -4.11 -6.53
N ASP A 185 8.31 -2.81 -6.68
CA ASP A 185 8.49 -1.89 -5.55
C ASP A 185 7.13 -1.43 -5.01
N SER A 186 6.41 -2.36 -4.39
CA SER A 186 5.11 -2.11 -3.77
C SER A 186 4.79 -3.10 -2.64
N VAL A 187 3.85 -2.73 -1.77
CA VAL A 187 3.30 -3.63 -0.74
C VAL A 187 1.82 -3.88 -1.04
N LEU A 188 1.46 -5.14 -1.29
CA LEU A 188 0.07 -5.56 -1.51
C LEU A 188 -0.52 -6.14 -0.22
N GLN A 189 -1.54 -5.48 0.35
CA GLN A 189 -2.12 -5.85 1.64
C GLN A 189 -3.49 -6.51 1.53
N PHE A 190 -3.56 -7.78 1.91
CA PHE A 190 -4.76 -8.60 1.91
C PHE A 190 -5.26 -8.84 3.33
N GLY A 191 -6.06 -7.90 3.88
CA GLY A 191 -6.69 -8.08 5.19
C GLY A 191 -7.80 -9.15 5.14
N GLY A 192 -8.98 -8.76 4.66
CA GLY A 192 -10.09 -9.70 4.43
C GLY A 192 -9.74 -10.82 3.45
N GLY A 193 -8.90 -10.53 2.44
CA GLY A 193 -8.39 -11.51 1.48
C GLY A 193 -7.41 -12.55 2.06
N THR A 194 -7.05 -12.46 3.35
CA THR A 194 -6.28 -13.49 4.07
C THR A 194 -7.11 -14.10 5.19
N LEU A 195 -7.60 -13.26 6.12
CA LEU A 195 -8.34 -13.73 7.30
C LEU A 195 -9.72 -14.31 6.96
N GLY A 196 -10.28 -13.95 5.80
CA GLY A 196 -11.55 -14.49 5.30
C GLY A 196 -11.40 -15.80 4.50
N HIS A 197 -10.19 -16.36 4.40
CA HIS A 197 -9.98 -17.63 3.72
C HIS A 197 -10.69 -18.77 4.46
N PRO A 198 -11.40 -19.69 3.77
CA PRO A 198 -12.25 -20.69 4.41
C PRO A 198 -11.48 -21.70 5.27
N TRP A 199 -10.16 -21.80 5.09
CA TRP A 199 -9.28 -22.70 5.83
C TRP A 199 -8.39 -21.99 6.88
N GLY A 200 -8.66 -20.70 7.15
CA GLY A 200 -7.94 -19.90 8.13
C GLY A 200 -6.75 -19.11 7.56
N ASN A 201 -6.06 -18.40 8.44
CA ASN A 201 -5.11 -17.33 8.07
C ASN A 201 -3.89 -17.83 7.30
N ALA A 202 -3.29 -18.94 7.73
CA ALA A 202 -2.08 -19.47 7.08
C ALA A 202 -2.37 -19.92 5.64
N PRO A 203 -3.42 -20.72 5.36
CA PRO A 203 -3.85 -20.98 3.98
C PRO A 203 -4.17 -19.72 3.17
N GLY A 204 -4.83 -18.72 3.77
CA GLY A 204 -5.07 -17.44 3.10
C GLY A 204 -3.77 -16.71 2.72
N ALA A 205 -2.76 -16.76 3.58
CA ALA A 205 -1.45 -16.16 3.31
C ALA A 205 -0.71 -16.93 2.20
N VAL A 206 -0.78 -18.26 2.21
CA VAL A 206 -0.23 -19.12 1.15
C VAL A 206 -0.90 -18.81 -0.20
N ALA A 207 -2.23 -18.73 -0.25
CA ALA A 207 -2.96 -18.41 -1.48
C ALA A 207 -2.50 -17.08 -2.10
N ASN A 208 -2.39 -16.02 -1.28
CA ASN A 208 -1.91 -14.72 -1.75
C ASN A 208 -0.44 -14.77 -2.21
N ARG A 209 0.44 -15.47 -1.49
CA ARG A 209 1.85 -15.61 -1.87
C ARG A 209 2.02 -16.37 -3.18
N VAL A 210 1.32 -17.50 -3.34
CA VAL A 210 1.34 -18.30 -4.58
C VAL A 210 0.83 -17.50 -5.77
N ALA A 211 -0.29 -16.79 -5.62
CA ALA A 211 -0.82 -15.94 -6.69
C ALA A 211 0.18 -14.87 -7.13
N LEU A 212 0.88 -14.23 -6.18
CA LEU A 212 1.88 -13.20 -6.48
C LEU A 212 3.07 -13.80 -7.22
N GLU A 213 3.67 -14.88 -6.71
CA GLU A 213 4.84 -15.51 -7.32
C GLU A 213 4.53 -16.03 -8.74
N ALA A 214 3.34 -16.60 -8.95
CA ALA A 214 2.88 -17.01 -10.28
C ALA A 214 2.75 -15.82 -11.25
N CYS A 215 2.23 -14.69 -10.79
CA CYS A 215 2.13 -13.47 -11.62
C CYS A 215 3.52 -12.91 -11.95
N VAL A 216 4.43 -12.83 -10.97
CA VAL A 216 5.80 -12.34 -11.19
C VAL A 216 6.56 -13.26 -12.15
N GLN A 217 6.46 -14.58 -11.98
CA GLN A 217 7.07 -15.54 -12.88
C GLN A 217 6.54 -15.36 -14.32
N ALA A 218 5.21 -15.37 -14.50
CA ALA A 218 4.59 -15.23 -15.81
C ALA A 218 5.00 -13.92 -16.52
N ARG A 219 5.01 -12.80 -15.78
CA ARG A 219 5.47 -11.50 -16.30
C ARG A 219 6.92 -11.56 -16.75
N ASN A 220 7.80 -12.15 -15.94
CA ASN A 220 9.23 -12.26 -16.24
C ASN A 220 9.50 -13.23 -17.41
N GLU A 221 8.61 -14.18 -17.67
CA GLU A 221 8.61 -15.06 -18.85
C GLU A 221 8.01 -14.39 -20.10
N GLY A 222 7.55 -13.13 -20.00
CA GLY A 222 7.06 -12.33 -21.11
C GLY A 222 5.56 -12.44 -21.38
N ARG A 223 4.78 -13.01 -20.46
CA ARG A 223 3.31 -13.06 -20.56
C ARG A 223 2.69 -11.71 -20.24
N ASP A 224 1.56 -11.40 -20.89
CA ASP A 224 0.82 -10.18 -20.65
C ASP A 224 -0.19 -10.37 -19.51
N LEU A 225 0.11 -9.82 -18.33
CA LEU A 225 -0.76 -9.92 -17.15
C LEU A 225 -2.14 -9.29 -17.36
N ALA A 226 -2.27 -8.28 -18.23
CA ALA A 226 -3.53 -7.58 -18.45
C ALA A 226 -4.53 -8.45 -19.22
N THR A 227 -4.05 -9.30 -20.13
CA THR A 227 -4.90 -10.16 -20.97
C THR A 227 -4.91 -11.62 -20.49
N GLU A 228 -3.80 -12.12 -19.95
CA GLU A 228 -3.62 -13.53 -19.56
C GLU A 228 -3.76 -13.75 -18.03
N GLY A 229 -3.97 -12.70 -17.24
CA GLY A 229 -3.94 -12.77 -15.77
C GLY A 229 -4.88 -13.82 -15.16
N ASN A 230 -6.10 -13.93 -15.67
CA ASN A 230 -7.06 -14.93 -15.17
C ASN A 230 -6.63 -16.37 -15.48
N GLU A 231 -5.96 -16.60 -16.62
CA GLU A 231 -5.43 -17.91 -16.96
C GLU A 231 -4.25 -18.28 -16.06
N ILE A 232 -3.33 -17.34 -15.83
CA ILE A 232 -2.19 -17.52 -14.92
C ILE A 232 -2.65 -17.98 -13.53
N ILE A 233 -3.67 -17.31 -12.97
CA ILE A 233 -4.23 -17.70 -11.67
C ILE A 233 -4.87 -19.09 -11.72
N ARG A 234 -5.61 -19.42 -12.78
CA ARG A 234 -6.22 -20.76 -12.94
C ARG A 234 -5.19 -21.86 -13.14
N GLU A 235 -4.06 -21.60 -13.79
CA GLU A 235 -2.98 -22.57 -13.91
C GLU A 235 -2.32 -22.83 -12.55
N ALA A 236 -2.12 -21.79 -11.74
CA ALA A 236 -1.58 -21.92 -10.39
C ALA A 236 -2.52 -22.71 -9.44
N THR A 237 -3.84 -22.64 -9.63
CA THR A 237 -4.79 -23.39 -8.78
C THR A 237 -4.72 -24.90 -8.98
N LYS A 238 -4.15 -25.38 -10.10
CA LYS A 238 -3.99 -26.82 -10.36
C LYS A 238 -3.03 -27.51 -9.38
N TRP A 239 -2.12 -26.76 -8.78
CA TRP A 239 -1.11 -27.28 -7.85
C TRP A 239 -1.11 -26.60 -6.47
N SER A 240 -1.87 -25.51 -6.29
CA SER A 240 -2.12 -24.91 -4.97
C SER A 240 -3.59 -25.01 -4.56
N PRO A 241 -3.95 -25.95 -3.66
CA PRO A 241 -5.31 -26.07 -3.13
C PRO A 241 -5.79 -24.83 -2.37
N GLU A 242 -4.89 -24.15 -1.66
CA GLU A 242 -5.21 -22.90 -0.95
C GLU A 242 -5.63 -21.81 -1.92
N LEU A 243 -4.88 -21.64 -3.02
CA LEU A 243 -5.25 -20.68 -4.05
C LEU A 243 -6.58 -21.06 -4.72
N ALA A 244 -6.82 -22.36 -4.99
CA ALA A 244 -8.08 -22.82 -5.54
C ALA A 244 -9.28 -22.46 -4.64
N ALA A 245 -9.16 -22.68 -3.33
CA ALA A 245 -10.18 -22.33 -2.35
C ALA A 245 -10.43 -20.82 -2.28
N ALA A 246 -9.36 -20.01 -2.23
CA ALA A 246 -9.46 -18.55 -2.27
C ALA A 246 -10.16 -18.04 -3.55
N CYS A 247 -9.81 -18.62 -4.69
CA CYS A 247 -10.38 -18.27 -5.98
C CYS A 247 -11.88 -18.51 -6.04
N GLU A 248 -12.35 -19.65 -5.52
CA GLU A 248 -13.77 -19.98 -5.52
C GLU A 248 -14.59 -19.01 -4.64
N VAL A 249 -14.06 -18.59 -3.50
CA VAL A 249 -14.75 -17.69 -2.57
C VAL A 249 -14.95 -16.29 -3.16
N TRP A 250 -14.00 -15.77 -3.93
CA TRP A 250 -14.00 -14.36 -4.36
C TRP A 250 -14.16 -14.12 -5.86
N LYS A 251 -14.44 -15.15 -6.68
CA LYS A 251 -14.50 -15.03 -8.15
C LYS A 251 -15.50 -13.99 -8.69
N GLU A 252 -16.61 -13.79 -8.00
CA GLU A 252 -17.66 -12.83 -8.40
C GLU A 252 -17.49 -11.44 -7.77
N ILE A 253 -16.51 -11.26 -6.89
CA ILE A 253 -16.35 -10.00 -6.15
C ILE A 253 -15.58 -9.00 -7.00
N LYS A 254 -16.24 -7.90 -7.34
CA LYS A 254 -15.66 -6.75 -8.06
C LYS A 254 -16.20 -5.44 -7.49
N PHE A 255 -15.41 -4.38 -7.62
CA PHE A 255 -15.78 -3.03 -7.20
C PHE A 255 -15.81 -2.11 -8.41
N GLU A 256 -16.96 -2.06 -9.09
CA GLU A 256 -17.14 -1.27 -10.32
C GLU A 256 -18.04 -0.07 -10.02
N PHE A 257 -17.43 1.06 -9.71
CA PHE A 257 -18.11 2.32 -9.40
C PHE A 257 -17.49 3.48 -10.17
N GLN A 258 -18.30 4.47 -10.52
CA GLN A 258 -17.79 5.70 -11.13
C GLN A 258 -16.91 6.47 -10.12
N ALA A 259 -15.71 6.85 -10.55
CA ALA A 259 -14.79 7.66 -9.73
C ALA A 259 -15.26 9.11 -9.63
N MET A 260 -15.09 9.71 -8.45
CA MET A 260 -15.37 11.12 -8.18
C MET A 260 -14.19 12.01 -8.57
N ASP A 261 -12.98 11.61 -8.21
CA ASP A 261 -11.74 12.25 -8.64
C ASP A 261 -11.33 11.71 -10.02
N THR A 262 -11.36 12.60 -11.01
CA THR A 262 -11.08 12.30 -12.40
C THR A 262 -10.26 13.42 -13.01
N LEU A 263 -9.42 13.08 -13.99
CA LEU A 263 -8.65 14.07 -14.72
C LEU A 263 -9.58 15.04 -15.47
N ASP A 264 -9.04 16.21 -15.81
CA ASP A 264 -9.74 17.14 -16.70
C ASP A 264 -9.78 16.56 -18.11
N GLY A 265 -10.98 16.21 -18.59
CA GLY A 265 -11.19 15.84 -19.98
C GLY A 265 -11.16 17.06 -20.91
N ASP A 266 -10.97 16.85 -22.22
CA ASP A 266 -10.98 17.96 -23.20
C ASP A 266 -12.28 18.77 -23.18
N LYS A 267 -13.42 18.16 -22.81
CA LYS A 267 -14.72 18.85 -22.70
C LYS A 267 -14.84 19.83 -21.53
N ASP A 268 -13.97 19.73 -20.52
CA ASP A 268 -13.93 20.69 -19.39
C ASP A 268 -13.14 21.96 -19.75
N LYS A 269 -12.37 21.96 -20.84
CA LYS A 269 -11.63 23.14 -21.33
C LYS A 269 -12.56 24.21 -21.91
N ASP A 270 -13.69 23.81 -22.51
CA ASP A 270 -14.64 24.72 -23.16
C ASP A 270 -15.58 25.43 -22.17
N LYS A 271 -15.71 24.95 -20.93
CA LYS A 271 -16.52 25.61 -19.88
C LYS A 271 -15.74 26.68 -19.09
N LYS A 272 -14.43 26.78 -19.30
CA LYS A 272 -13.54 27.75 -18.62
C LYS A 272 -12.97 28.82 -19.57
N ARG A 273 -13.51 28.94 -20.78
CA ARG A 273 -13.29 30.09 -21.66
C ARG A 273 -14.49 31.02 -21.64
#